data_AF-A0A6V7QFA9-F1
#
_entry.id   AF-A0A6V7QFA9-F1
#
_cell.length_a   1.000
_cell.length_b   1.000
_cell.length_c   1.000
_cell.angle_alpha   90.00
_cell.angle_beta   90.00
_cell.angle_gamma   90.00
#
_symmetry.space_group_name_H-M   'P 1'
#
loop_
_entity.id
_entity.type
_entity.pdbx_description
1 polymer ?
#
loop_
_entity_poly.entity_id
_entity_poly.type
_entity_poly.pdbx_seq_one_letter_code
_entity_poly.pdbx_strand_id
1 'polypeptide(L)'
;MKDTAVVRRAVPLVLAVVFAVLVLVSFLRSRTVSRATMISPSYERRESLLLSGEAAEEDDEQQQGGGGGGGGDVGLVLDPNFKPSLPKQTELSLSLEQKNRLPPRNRDLFPKLAKDHIKIVLYVHNRPQYLQVVIRSLSSVQGIGETLLIVSHDGFYPEMDSIVQSIRFCQITPQQRGVGFSGSVRQPPLSKDCVFEASLVVDDEYHLGRFGETKRFGGHILFIEEDHFIYPNAYRNIQLLTAMKPRKCPECYAVNLAPSDVTSKGEGGEFLVAEKVGNIGYAFNRTVWRKIHAKAREFCSFDDYNWDITMWATVYPSFGTPVYTLRGPRRSAAHFGKCGLHQGQGSSSVCIDDGNAKFEIDEIDKVANIKYDWPVQVYKKQGGYQAGFRGWGGWGDERDRELCLSFAYMYHVQGASSG
;
A
#
# COMPACT_ATOMS: atom_id res chain seq x y z
N MET A 1 41.90 -48.23 50.43
CA MET A 1 42.01 -47.68 49.05
C MET A 1 41.46 -48.69 48.06
N LYS A 2 40.15 -48.64 47.72
CA LYS A 2 39.58 -49.41 46.59
C LYS A 2 38.30 -48.84 45.95
N ASP A 3 37.71 -47.74 46.47
CA ASP A 3 36.38 -47.29 46.01
C ASP A 3 36.33 -46.01 45.15
N THR A 4 37.45 -45.36 44.83
CA THR A 4 37.44 -44.10 44.04
C THR A 4 37.50 -44.29 42.52
N ALA A 5 37.82 -45.49 42.03
CA ALA A 5 37.96 -45.76 40.59
C ALA A 5 36.62 -46.09 39.89
N VAL A 6 35.67 -46.71 40.60
CA VAL A 6 34.35 -47.08 40.05
C VAL A 6 33.48 -45.84 39.86
N VAL A 7 33.53 -44.90 40.81
CA VAL A 7 32.75 -43.65 40.76
C VAL A 7 33.16 -42.77 39.57
N ARG A 8 34.46 -42.67 39.25
CA ARG A 8 34.95 -41.85 38.12
C ARG A 8 34.55 -42.37 36.74
N ARG A 9 34.24 -43.66 36.58
CA ARG A 9 33.79 -44.23 35.29
C ARG A 9 32.27 -44.25 35.13
N ALA A 10 31.50 -44.21 36.23
CA ALA A 10 30.04 -44.19 36.20
C ALA A 10 29.46 -42.80 35.91
N VAL A 11 30.11 -41.73 36.38
CA VAL A 11 29.64 -40.33 36.22
C VAL A 11 29.36 -39.93 34.76
N PRO A 12 30.25 -40.16 33.77
CA PRO A 12 29.96 -39.79 32.38
C PRO A 12 28.83 -40.63 31.77
N LEU A 13 28.67 -41.89 32.19
CA LEU A 13 27.58 -42.75 31.71
C LEU A 13 26.22 -42.28 32.27
N VAL A 14 26.19 -41.91 33.55
CA VAL A 14 24.98 -41.36 34.21
C VAL A 14 24.60 -40.02 33.59
N LEU A 15 25.56 -39.13 33.31
CA LEU A 15 25.28 -37.85 32.64
C LEU A 15 24.75 -38.04 31.22
N ALA A 16 25.30 -38.99 30.46
CA ALA A 16 24.81 -39.31 29.12
C ALA A 16 23.37 -39.86 29.15
N VAL A 17 23.04 -40.72 30.11
CA VAL A 17 21.68 -41.26 30.30
C VAL A 17 20.71 -40.15 30.72
N VAL A 18 21.09 -39.27 31.64
CA VAL A 18 20.26 -38.13 32.05
C VAL A 18 20.01 -37.19 30.87
N PHE A 19 21.04 -36.89 30.07
CA PHE A 19 20.89 -36.05 28.88
C PHE A 19 19.97 -36.70 27.83
N ALA A 20 20.12 -38.00 27.57
CA ALA A 20 19.26 -38.74 26.65
C ALA A 20 17.80 -38.75 27.12
N VAL A 21 17.55 -38.92 28.44
CA VAL A 21 16.20 -38.85 29.02
C VAL A 21 15.62 -37.44 28.90
N LEU A 22 16.40 -36.38 29.14
CA LEU A 22 15.94 -34.99 28.98
C LEU A 22 15.59 -34.63 27.52
N VAL A 23 16.38 -35.13 26.56
CA VAL A 23 16.08 -34.97 25.13
C VAL A 23 14.81 -35.75 24.76
N LEU A 24 14.66 -36.99 25.25
CA LEU A 24 13.47 -37.80 25.01
C LEU A 24 12.21 -37.16 25.61
N VAL A 25 12.28 -36.66 26.85
CA VAL A 25 11.18 -35.93 27.51
C VAL A 25 10.84 -34.65 26.77
N SER A 26 11.83 -33.92 26.25
CA SER A 26 11.58 -32.72 25.43
C SER A 26 10.93 -33.06 24.08
N PHE A 27 11.35 -34.16 23.45
CA PHE A 27 10.77 -34.65 22.19
C PHE A 27 9.35 -35.19 22.39
N LEU A 28 9.08 -35.86 23.52
CA LEU A 28 7.75 -36.31 23.90
C LEU A 28 6.84 -35.14 24.29
N ARG A 29 7.34 -34.11 24.99
CA ARG A 29 6.61 -32.86 25.26
C ARG A 29 6.26 -32.11 23.97
N SER A 30 7.19 -32.00 23.03
CA SER A 30 6.94 -31.40 21.71
C SER A 30 5.85 -32.16 20.94
N ARG A 31 5.85 -33.50 20.99
CA ARG A 31 4.82 -34.32 20.34
C ARG A 31 3.46 -34.29 21.02
N THR A 32 3.38 -34.07 22.34
CA THR A 32 2.11 -33.89 23.05
C THR A 32 1.48 -32.52 22.79
N VAL A 33 2.27 -31.47 22.55
CA VAL A 33 1.76 -30.15 22.16
C VAL A 33 1.22 -30.14 20.72
N SER A 34 1.76 -30.98 19.83
CA SER A 34 1.26 -31.10 18.45
C SER A 34 0.00 -31.97 18.28
N ARG A 35 -0.59 -32.53 19.34
CA ARG A 35 -1.76 -33.44 19.21
C ARG A 35 -2.95 -33.13 20.14
N ALA A 36 -2.96 -31.99 20.83
CA ALA A 36 -4.03 -31.63 21.75
C ALA A 36 -4.55 -30.19 21.56
N THR A 37 -5.22 -29.94 20.42
CA THR A 37 -6.34 -28.98 20.29
C THR A 37 -7.05 -29.18 18.94
N MET A 38 -7.71 -30.33 18.78
CA MET A 38 -8.92 -30.46 17.95
C MET A 38 -10.05 -30.88 18.88
N ILE A 39 -10.61 -29.93 19.62
CA ILE A 39 -11.94 -30.05 20.22
C ILE A 39 -12.60 -28.69 20.05
N SER A 40 -13.59 -28.67 19.15
CA SER A 40 -14.48 -27.54 18.87
C SER A 40 -15.44 -27.37 20.05
N PRO A 41 -15.61 -26.18 20.64
CA PRO A 41 -16.82 -25.84 21.35
C PRO A 41 -17.83 -25.34 20.31
N SER A 42 -18.94 -26.05 20.24
CA SER A 42 -20.20 -25.59 19.68
C SER A 42 -20.60 -24.23 20.27
N TYR A 43 -20.24 -23.14 19.60
CA TYR A 43 -20.92 -21.86 19.72
C TYR A 43 -21.71 -21.65 18.43
N GLU A 44 -22.84 -22.34 18.38
CA GLU A 44 -23.77 -22.31 17.28
C GLU A 44 -24.52 -20.97 17.24
N ARG A 45 -24.49 -20.36 16.05
CA ARG A 45 -25.73 -20.08 15.31
C ARG A 45 -26.58 -18.93 15.84
N ARG A 46 -25.99 -17.73 15.97
CA ARG A 46 -26.78 -16.48 15.96
C ARG A 46 -26.19 -15.28 15.20
N GLU A 47 -24.93 -15.31 14.76
CA GLU A 47 -24.33 -14.18 14.01
C GLU A 47 -24.23 -14.39 12.49
N SER A 48 -24.46 -15.60 11.97
CA SER A 48 -24.46 -15.83 10.52
C SER A 48 -25.70 -15.29 9.81
N LEU A 49 -26.72 -14.82 10.55
CA LEU A 49 -27.95 -14.26 9.98
C LEU A 49 -27.85 -12.77 9.64
N LEU A 50 -26.78 -12.07 10.07
CA LEU A 50 -26.51 -10.68 9.68
C LEU A 50 -25.62 -10.58 8.42
N LEU A 51 -25.06 -11.71 7.97
CA LEU A 51 -24.25 -11.83 6.75
C LEU A 51 -25.06 -12.29 5.52
N SER A 52 -26.37 -12.51 5.68
CA SER A 52 -27.30 -12.89 4.60
C SER A 52 -28.35 -11.81 4.27
N GLY A 53 -28.15 -10.57 4.72
CA GLY A 53 -28.88 -9.44 4.18
C GLY A 53 -28.37 -9.16 2.77
N GLU A 54 -29.26 -9.27 1.79
CA GLU A 54 -28.99 -9.19 0.36
C GLU A 54 -27.93 -8.14 0.00
N ALA A 55 -26.90 -8.57 -0.73
CA ALA A 55 -26.18 -7.66 -1.59
C ALA A 55 -27.21 -7.17 -2.61
N ALA A 56 -27.77 -5.99 -2.38
CA ALA A 56 -28.55 -5.30 -3.39
C ALA A 56 -27.64 -5.10 -4.60
N GLU A 57 -27.91 -5.86 -5.65
CA GLU A 57 -27.59 -5.47 -7.00
C GLU A 57 -28.28 -4.13 -7.23
N GLU A 58 -27.48 -3.07 -7.47
CA GLU A 58 -28.01 -1.78 -7.90
C GLU A 58 -28.50 -1.94 -9.35
N ASP A 59 -29.78 -2.32 -9.51
CA ASP A 59 -30.51 -2.18 -10.75
C ASP A 59 -30.91 -0.71 -10.93
N ASP A 60 -30.44 -0.14 -12.03
CA ASP A 60 -30.69 1.22 -12.48
C ASP A 60 -32.08 1.28 -13.14
N GLU A 61 -33.13 1.53 -12.36
CA GLU A 61 -34.47 1.83 -12.89
C GLU A 61 -35.00 3.21 -12.46
N GLN A 62 -35.51 3.89 -13.49
CA GLN A 62 -35.93 5.28 -13.57
C GLN A 62 -36.94 5.69 -12.50
N GLN A 63 -36.67 6.83 -11.83
CA GLN A 63 -37.72 7.64 -11.21
C GLN A 63 -37.60 9.12 -11.58
N GLN A 64 -38.55 9.55 -12.42
CA GLN A 64 -38.89 10.94 -12.69
C GLN A 64 -39.50 11.58 -11.43
N GLY A 65 -39.02 12.78 -11.04
CA GLY A 65 -39.70 13.58 -10.02
C GLY A 65 -38.87 14.64 -9.29
N GLY A 66 -38.44 15.68 -10.01
CA GLY A 66 -38.25 17.08 -9.56
C GLY A 66 -37.51 17.41 -8.25
N GLY A 67 -36.33 18.04 -8.36
CA GLY A 67 -35.74 18.83 -7.26
C GLY A 67 -34.24 19.13 -7.31
N GLY A 68 -33.77 19.84 -8.34
CA GLY A 68 -32.50 20.59 -8.48
C GLY A 68 -31.30 20.33 -7.53
N GLY A 69 -30.26 19.71 -8.09
CA GLY A 69 -28.90 19.66 -7.52
C GLY A 69 -28.03 18.64 -8.26
N GLY A 70 -27.57 18.98 -9.47
CA GLY A 70 -26.99 18.05 -10.43
C GLY A 70 -25.75 17.28 -9.95
N GLY A 71 -25.94 16.00 -9.63
CA GLY A 71 -24.89 14.97 -9.67
C GLY A 71 -24.74 14.48 -11.10
N GLY A 72 -24.01 15.24 -11.93
CA GLY A 72 -23.54 14.73 -13.22
C GLY A 72 -22.37 13.78 -12.99
N ASP A 73 -22.33 12.70 -13.76
CA ASP A 73 -21.08 12.00 -14.07
C ASP A 73 -20.01 13.06 -14.34
N VAL A 74 -19.03 13.19 -13.45
CA VAL A 74 -17.97 14.19 -13.59
C VAL A 74 -17.08 13.68 -14.71
N GLY A 75 -17.51 13.93 -15.94
CA GLY A 75 -16.71 13.74 -17.13
C GLY A 75 -15.36 14.40 -16.88
N LEU A 76 -14.31 13.61 -17.06
CA LEU A 76 -12.93 14.08 -16.97
C LEU A 76 -12.79 15.39 -17.74
N VAL A 77 -12.45 16.48 -17.04
CA VAL A 77 -12.07 17.76 -17.65
C VAL A 77 -10.62 17.64 -18.12
N LEU A 78 -10.37 16.61 -18.91
CA LEU A 78 -9.13 16.44 -19.65
C LEU A 78 -9.35 17.07 -21.02
N ASP A 79 -8.52 18.05 -21.37
CA ASP A 79 -8.49 18.66 -22.71
C ASP A 79 -8.42 17.57 -23.79
N PRO A 80 -9.49 17.38 -24.58
CA PRO A 80 -9.57 16.30 -25.57
C PRO A 80 -8.55 16.47 -26.71
N ASN A 81 -7.93 17.66 -26.83
CA ASN A 81 -6.92 17.94 -27.84
C ASN A 81 -5.49 17.68 -27.35
N PHE A 82 -5.29 17.37 -26.07
CA PHE A 82 -3.96 17.02 -25.57
C PHE A 82 -3.51 15.71 -26.20
N LYS A 83 -2.35 15.74 -26.85
CA LYS A 83 -1.72 14.57 -27.45
C LYS A 83 -0.59 14.11 -26.53
N PRO A 84 -0.73 12.96 -25.85
CA PRO A 84 0.34 12.41 -25.04
C PRO A 84 1.61 12.25 -25.85
N SER A 85 2.73 12.74 -25.30
CA SER A 85 4.04 12.64 -25.91
C SER A 85 4.92 11.79 -25.00
N LEU A 86 5.15 10.55 -25.41
CA LEU A 86 6.00 9.63 -24.66
C LEU A 86 7.37 9.52 -25.35
N PRO A 87 8.46 9.39 -24.56
CA PRO A 87 9.77 9.14 -25.12
C PRO A 87 9.78 7.89 -26.00
N LYS A 88 10.65 7.89 -27.02
CA LYS A 88 10.84 6.73 -27.90
C LYS A 88 11.28 5.52 -27.07
N GLN A 89 10.67 4.39 -27.34
CA GLN A 89 11.00 3.14 -26.69
C GLN A 89 12.43 2.68 -27.04
N THR A 90 13.13 2.14 -26.05
CA THR A 90 14.42 1.47 -26.18
C THR A 90 14.22 -0.04 -26.19
N GLU A 91 15.24 -0.82 -26.55
CA GLU A 91 15.18 -2.29 -26.41
C GLU A 91 14.89 -2.71 -24.97
N LEU A 92 15.48 -2.01 -23.99
CA LEU A 92 15.21 -2.25 -22.58
C LEU A 92 13.75 -1.94 -22.25
N SER A 93 13.21 -0.81 -22.72
CA SER A 93 11.82 -0.44 -22.44
C SER A 93 10.82 -1.45 -22.97
N LEU A 94 11.06 -1.96 -24.19
CA LEU A 94 10.22 -2.98 -24.83
C LEU A 94 10.28 -4.30 -24.05
N SER A 95 11.48 -4.70 -23.61
CA SER A 95 11.67 -5.89 -22.79
C SER A 95 10.94 -5.78 -21.44
N LEU A 96 11.02 -4.61 -20.79
CA LEU A 96 10.31 -4.34 -19.54
C LEU A 96 8.80 -4.35 -19.72
N GLU A 97 8.28 -3.74 -20.80
CA GLU A 97 6.86 -3.78 -21.12
C GLU A 97 6.35 -5.20 -21.34
N GLN A 98 7.14 -6.06 -22.01
CA GLN A 98 6.80 -7.47 -22.17
C GLN A 98 6.78 -8.22 -20.83
N LYS A 99 7.73 -7.94 -19.94
CA LYS A 99 7.77 -8.52 -18.59
C LYS A 99 6.60 -8.06 -17.72
N ASN A 100 6.20 -6.80 -17.81
CA ASN A 100 5.07 -6.23 -17.07
C ASN A 100 3.72 -6.89 -17.43
N ARG A 101 3.66 -7.59 -18.57
CA ARG A 101 2.48 -8.36 -19.03
C ARG A 101 2.46 -9.81 -18.55
N LEU A 102 3.45 -10.25 -17.76
CA LEU A 102 3.47 -11.58 -17.20
C LEU A 102 2.45 -11.72 -16.06
N PRO A 103 1.91 -12.93 -15.83
CA PRO A 103 1.00 -13.16 -14.70
C PRO A 103 1.72 -12.94 -13.36
N PRO A 104 0.95 -12.68 -12.28
CA PRO A 104 1.51 -12.65 -10.94
C PRO A 104 2.33 -13.90 -10.65
N ARG A 105 3.43 -13.71 -9.93
CA ARG A 105 4.28 -14.79 -9.43
C ARG A 105 3.69 -15.38 -8.15
N ASN A 106 4.23 -16.54 -7.76
CA ASN A 106 3.85 -17.28 -6.55
C ASN A 106 2.38 -17.76 -6.54
N ARG A 107 1.73 -17.89 -7.70
CA ARG A 107 0.35 -18.40 -7.80
C ARG A 107 0.23 -19.88 -7.42
N ASP A 108 1.32 -20.63 -7.51
CA ASP A 108 1.44 -22.00 -7.00
C ASP A 108 1.44 -22.05 -5.46
N LEU A 109 2.06 -21.06 -4.81
CA LEU A 109 2.11 -20.93 -3.35
C LEU A 109 0.84 -20.28 -2.78
N PHE A 110 0.26 -19.33 -3.51
CA PHE A 110 -0.92 -18.54 -3.14
C PHE A 110 -1.97 -18.62 -4.25
N PRO A 111 -2.68 -19.75 -4.41
CA PRO A 111 -3.54 -20.00 -5.57
C PRO A 111 -4.83 -19.20 -5.61
N LYS A 112 -5.24 -18.59 -4.48
CA LYS A 112 -6.48 -17.82 -4.37
C LYS A 112 -6.25 -16.58 -3.53
N LEU A 113 -6.73 -15.44 -4.03
CA LEU A 113 -6.84 -14.21 -3.27
C LEU A 113 -8.15 -14.24 -2.45
N ALA A 114 -8.21 -13.50 -1.34
CA ALA A 114 -9.46 -13.32 -0.59
C ALA A 114 -10.52 -12.62 -1.45
N LYS A 115 -11.81 -12.87 -1.20
CA LYS A 115 -12.91 -12.23 -1.97
C LYS A 115 -12.90 -10.70 -1.81
N ASP A 116 -12.55 -10.24 -0.62
CA ASP A 116 -12.44 -8.85 -0.20
C ASP A 116 -10.98 -8.37 -0.12
N HIS A 117 -10.08 -8.99 -0.89
CA HIS A 117 -8.67 -8.61 -0.88
C HIS A 117 -8.47 -7.14 -1.26
N ILE A 118 -7.55 -6.48 -0.56
CA ILE A 118 -7.10 -5.12 -0.88
C ILE A 118 -5.73 -5.24 -1.52
N LYS A 119 -5.65 -4.87 -2.80
CA LYS A 119 -4.37 -4.86 -3.52
C LYS A 119 -3.44 -3.84 -2.90
N ILE A 120 -2.15 -4.17 -2.89
CA ILE A 120 -1.12 -3.31 -2.32
C ILE A 120 -0.22 -2.85 -3.47
N VAL A 121 -0.04 -1.54 -3.61
CA VAL A 121 0.94 -0.93 -4.51
C VAL A 121 2.10 -0.43 -3.66
N LEU A 122 3.28 -0.99 -3.87
CA LEU A 122 4.53 -0.58 -3.26
C LEU A 122 5.35 0.22 -4.27
N TYR A 123 5.49 1.52 -4.04
CA TYR A 123 6.34 2.39 -4.84
C TYR A 123 7.80 2.23 -4.42
N VAL A 124 8.67 2.00 -5.41
CA VAL A 124 10.11 1.81 -5.21
C VAL A 124 10.91 2.66 -6.19
N HIS A 125 11.99 3.24 -5.69
CA HIS A 125 12.97 3.96 -6.51
C HIS A 125 14.28 3.17 -6.53
N ASN A 126 15.31 3.60 -5.81
CA ASN A 126 16.61 2.94 -5.83
C ASN A 126 17.27 2.97 -4.44
N ARG A 127 16.51 2.57 -3.41
CA ARG A 127 17.00 2.42 -2.03
C ARG A 127 16.92 0.95 -1.61
N PRO A 128 17.86 0.09 -2.03
CA PRO A 128 17.78 -1.35 -1.79
C PRO A 128 17.72 -1.72 -0.30
N GLN A 129 18.41 -0.97 0.56
CA GLN A 129 18.38 -1.18 2.01
C GLN A 129 16.98 -0.91 2.60
N TYR A 130 16.30 0.12 2.09
CA TYR A 130 14.95 0.48 2.52
C TYR A 130 13.94 -0.55 2.01
N LEU A 131 14.07 -0.94 0.74
CA LEU A 131 13.27 -2.00 0.14
C LEU A 131 13.36 -3.30 0.95
N GLN A 132 14.56 -3.69 1.40
CA GLN A 132 14.72 -4.86 2.25
C GLN A 132 13.94 -4.76 3.57
N VAL A 133 13.90 -3.57 4.19
CA VAL A 133 13.15 -3.35 5.44
C VAL A 133 11.64 -3.48 5.20
N VAL A 134 11.10 -2.80 4.18
CA VAL A 134 9.65 -2.89 3.90
C VAL A 134 9.24 -4.31 3.52
N ILE A 135 10.01 -5.01 2.67
CA ILE A 135 9.74 -6.40 2.29
C ILE A 135 9.83 -7.34 3.50
N ARG A 136 10.81 -7.15 4.38
CA ARG A 136 10.89 -7.91 5.64
C ARG A 136 9.69 -7.63 6.53
N SER A 137 9.27 -6.38 6.68
CA SER A 137 8.10 -6.03 7.50
C SER A 137 6.80 -6.62 6.92
N LEU A 138 6.59 -6.52 5.60
CA LEU A 138 5.48 -7.11 4.87
C LEU A 138 5.39 -8.62 5.05
N SER A 139 6.54 -9.32 5.09
CA SER A 139 6.57 -10.77 5.32
C SER A 139 6.00 -11.20 6.67
N SER A 140 5.92 -10.28 7.64
CA SER A 140 5.34 -10.51 8.97
C SER A 140 3.87 -10.10 9.08
N VAL A 141 3.29 -9.52 8.02
CA VAL A 141 1.90 -9.02 8.03
C VAL A 141 0.89 -10.15 8.02
N GLN A 142 -0.04 -10.12 8.97
CA GLN A 142 -1.10 -11.09 9.09
C GLN A 142 -2.03 -11.03 7.88
N GLY A 143 -2.16 -12.15 7.17
CA GLY A 143 -3.02 -12.27 5.98
C GLY A 143 -2.39 -11.77 4.68
N ILE A 144 -1.10 -11.41 4.66
CA ILE A 144 -0.44 -10.89 3.44
C ILE A 144 -0.50 -11.87 2.26
N GLY A 145 -0.50 -13.17 2.51
CA GLY A 145 -0.64 -14.20 1.48
C GLY A 145 -2.00 -14.23 0.77
N GLU A 146 -2.98 -13.47 1.25
CA GLU A 146 -4.35 -13.43 0.72
C GLU A 146 -4.55 -12.29 -0.29
N THR A 147 -3.50 -11.51 -0.60
CA THR A 147 -3.58 -10.36 -1.50
C THR A 147 -2.52 -10.39 -2.61
N LEU A 148 -2.67 -9.45 -3.54
CA LEU A 148 -1.75 -9.14 -4.63
C LEU A 148 -0.90 -7.92 -4.26
N LEU A 149 0.42 -8.09 -4.25
CA LEU A 149 1.40 -7.02 -4.13
C LEU A 149 1.91 -6.63 -5.51
N ILE A 150 1.68 -5.37 -5.88
CA ILE A 150 2.20 -4.75 -7.09
C ILE A 150 3.40 -3.90 -6.68
N VAL A 151 4.59 -4.25 -7.17
CA VAL A 151 5.79 -3.45 -6.90
C VAL A 151 5.99 -2.53 -8.10
N SER A 152 5.64 -1.25 -7.92
CA SER A 152 5.73 -0.23 -8.97
C SER A 152 7.09 0.46 -8.89
N HIS A 153 7.88 0.25 -9.92
CA HIS A 153 9.26 0.70 -10.00
C HIS A 153 9.41 1.74 -11.09
N ASP A 154 9.93 2.89 -10.70
CA ASP A 154 10.10 4.05 -11.57
C ASP A 154 11.24 3.96 -12.60
N GLY A 155 11.99 2.84 -12.59
CA GLY A 155 13.08 2.51 -13.49
C GLY A 155 13.50 1.04 -13.36
N PHE A 156 14.62 0.67 -13.98
CA PHE A 156 15.18 -0.69 -13.84
C PHE A 156 16.55 -0.65 -13.16
N TYR A 157 16.61 -1.25 -11.98
CA TYR A 157 17.82 -1.33 -11.17
C TYR A 157 18.03 -2.80 -10.78
N PRO A 158 19.14 -3.44 -11.22
CA PRO A 158 19.32 -4.89 -11.02
C PRO A 158 19.28 -5.35 -9.56
N GLU A 159 19.78 -4.52 -8.62
CA GLU A 159 19.75 -4.83 -7.20
C GLU A 159 18.32 -4.79 -6.63
N MET A 160 17.54 -3.77 -6.99
CA MET A 160 16.13 -3.65 -6.62
C MET A 160 15.32 -4.82 -7.19
N ASP A 161 15.50 -5.15 -8.47
CA ASP A 161 14.87 -6.31 -9.10
C ASP A 161 15.22 -7.58 -8.34
N SER A 162 16.50 -7.84 -8.01
CA SER A 162 16.90 -9.02 -7.23
C SER A 162 16.13 -9.17 -5.91
N ILE A 163 15.94 -8.07 -5.17
CA ILE A 163 15.16 -8.06 -3.92
C ILE A 163 13.70 -8.40 -4.20
N VAL A 164 13.06 -7.75 -5.17
CA VAL A 164 11.68 -8.04 -5.58
C VAL A 164 11.53 -9.49 -6.03
N GLN A 165 12.54 -10.01 -6.73
CA GLN A 165 12.55 -11.38 -7.22
C GLN A 165 12.62 -12.43 -6.11
N SER A 166 13.04 -12.05 -4.90
CA SER A 166 13.13 -12.91 -3.71
C SER A 166 11.81 -13.08 -2.95
N ILE A 167 10.78 -12.29 -3.24
CA ILE A 167 9.51 -12.29 -2.48
C ILE A 167 8.75 -13.62 -2.66
N ARG A 168 8.42 -14.30 -1.56
CA ARG A 168 7.71 -15.60 -1.54
C ARG A 168 6.54 -15.69 -0.55
N PHE A 169 6.04 -14.56 -0.03
CA PHE A 169 4.99 -14.55 1.00
C PHE A 169 3.59 -14.12 0.51
N CYS A 170 3.46 -13.75 -0.76
CA CYS A 170 2.18 -13.43 -1.40
C CYS A 170 2.29 -13.54 -2.93
N GLN A 171 1.17 -13.38 -3.64
CA GLN A 171 1.22 -13.14 -5.08
C GLN A 171 1.85 -11.77 -5.36
N ILE A 172 2.78 -11.72 -6.32
CA ILE A 172 3.46 -10.47 -6.65
C ILE A 172 3.51 -10.20 -8.15
N THR A 173 3.35 -8.94 -8.53
CA THR A 173 3.55 -8.46 -9.90
C THR A 173 4.49 -7.25 -9.90
N PRO A 174 5.74 -7.41 -10.35
CA PRO A 174 6.63 -6.27 -10.58
C PRO A 174 6.13 -5.48 -11.80
N GLN A 175 6.08 -4.16 -11.68
CA GLN A 175 5.77 -3.23 -12.76
C GLN A 175 6.94 -2.28 -12.88
N GLN A 176 7.76 -2.44 -13.92
CA GLN A 176 8.99 -1.68 -14.11
C GLN A 176 8.82 -0.66 -15.24
N ARG A 177 9.19 0.59 -14.98
CA ARG A 177 9.11 1.65 -15.98
C ARG A 177 10.24 1.53 -16.98
N GLY A 178 9.87 1.46 -18.26
CA GLY A 178 10.80 1.38 -19.38
C GLY A 178 11.22 2.73 -19.96
N VAL A 179 10.78 3.88 -19.46
CA VAL A 179 11.02 5.16 -20.15
C VAL A 179 12.53 5.48 -20.20
N GLY A 180 13.16 5.14 -21.32
CA GLY A 180 14.55 5.41 -21.60
C GLY A 180 14.66 6.78 -22.25
N PHE A 181 15.13 7.79 -21.51
CA PHE A 181 15.66 8.98 -22.14
C PHE A 181 16.98 8.61 -22.82
N SER A 182 17.02 8.67 -24.15
CA SER A 182 18.28 8.66 -24.90
C SER A 182 18.97 10.01 -24.69
N GLY A 183 19.79 10.13 -23.66
CA GLY A 183 20.61 11.32 -23.43
C GLY A 183 20.63 11.76 -21.97
N SER A 184 21.73 12.40 -21.59
CA SER A 184 22.10 12.94 -20.28
C SER A 184 21.14 14.02 -19.72
N VAL A 185 19.84 13.73 -19.69
CA VAL A 185 18.83 14.57 -19.07
C VAL A 185 18.50 13.95 -17.71
N ARG A 186 18.67 14.75 -16.64
CA ARG A 186 18.28 14.38 -15.27
C ARG A 186 16.93 13.67 -15.29
N GLN A 187 16.84 12.52 -14.63
CA GLN A 187 15.54 11.91 -14.34
C GLN A 187 14.64 12.99 -13.69
N PRO A 188 13.38 13.17 -14.13
CA PRO A 188 12.41 14.00 -13.43
C PRO A 188 12.40 13.67 -11.94
N PRO A 189 12.15 14.61 -11.03
CA PRO A 189 12.01 14.31 -9.60
C PRO A 189 10.71 13.52 -9.32
N LEU A 190 10.85 12.22 -9.53
CA LEU A 190 10.02 11.02 -9.42
C LEU A 190 8.75 11.00 -8.55
N SER A 191 8.58 11.87 -7.57
CA SER A 191 7.51 11.71 -6.56
C SER A 191 6.10 11.94 -7.11
N LYS A 192 5.93 12.81 -8.11
CA LYS A 192 4.61 13.09 -8.70
C LYS A 192 4.12 12.05 -9.69
N ASP A 193 5.03 11.49 -10.48
CA ASP A 193 4.69 10.46 -11.48
C ASP A 193 4.12 9.20 -10.80
N CYS A 194 4.56 8.89 -9.58
CA CYS A 194 4.03 7.79 -8.77
C CYS A 194 2.52 7.89 -8.50
N VAL A 195 1.96 9.10 -8.35
CA VAL A 195 0.51 9.24 -8.12
C VAL A 195 -0.28 8.80 -9.36
N PHE A 196 0.25 8.99 -10.56
CA PHE A 196 -0.38 8.52 -11.80
C PHE A 196 0.00 7.09 -12.19
N GLU A 197 0.91 6.43 -11.47
CA GLU A 197 1.04 4.97 -11.54
C GLU A 197 -0.13 4.25 -10.86
N ALA A 198 -0.89 4.92 -9.99
CA ALA A 198 -2.19 4.42 -9.59
C ALA A 198 -3.13 4.26 -10.79
N SER A 199 -2.98 5.04 -11.88
CA SER A 199 -3.75 4.81 -13.13
C SER A 199 -3.46 3.43 -13.73
N LEU A 200 -2.20 2.98 -13.70
CA LEU A 200 -1.82 1.63 -14.16
C LEU A 200 -2.54 0.53 -13.41
N VAL A 201 -2.86 0.75 -12.13
CA VAL A 201 -3.46 -0.27 -11.26
C VAL A 201 -4.98 -0.13 -11.17
N VAL A 202 -5.50 1.10 -11.21
CA VAL A 202 -6.91 1.45 -10.99
C VAL A 202 -7.69 1.49 -12.31
N ASP A 203 -7.09 2.05 -13.37
CA ASP A 203 -7.69 2.19 -14.71
C ASP A 203 -7.36 0.99 -15.61
N ASP A 204 -6.85 -0.09 -15.02
CA ASP A 204 -6.29 -1.21 -15.76
C ASP A 204 -7.35 -2.04 -16.51
N GLU A 205 -7.60 -1.60 -17.73
CA GLU A 205 -8.21 -2.38 -18.80
C GLU A 205 -7.15 -2.97 -19.74
N TYR A 206 -5.89 -2.51 -19.70
CA TYR A 206 -4.92 -2.72 -20.79
C TYR A 206 -3.62 -3.47 -20.46
N HIS A 207 -3.14 -3.52 -19.21
CA HIS A 207 -1.86 -4.16 -18.84
C HIS A 207 -2.02 -5.36 -17.91
N LEU A 208 -2.76 -5.26 -16.81
CA LEU A 208 -3.25 -6.40 -16.02
C LEU A 208 -4.63 -6.85 -16.52
N GLY A 209 -5.30 -6.09 -17.40
CA GLY A 209 -6.61 -6.42 -17.97
C GLY A 209 -6.72 -7.72 -18.79
N ARG A 210 -5.59 -8.41 -19.05
CA ARG A 210 -5.59 -9.80 -19.58
C ARG A 210 -5.69 -10.87 -18.50
N PHE A 211 -5.48 -10.52 -17.24
CA PHE A 211 -5.73 -11.37 -16.08
C PHE A 211 -6.93 -10.80 -15.33
N GLY A 212 -8.01 -11.57 -15.20
CA GLY A 212 -9.30 -11.12 -14.64
C GLY A 212 -9.27 -10.63 -13.17
N GLU A 213 -8.09 -10.42 -12.59
CA GLU A 213 -7.88 -10.01 -11.20
C GLU A 213 -8.00 -8.48 -11.02
N THR A 214 -7.75 -7.66 -12.05
CA THR A 214 -7.88 -6.18 -11.97
C THR A 214 -8.99 -5.57 -12.81
N LYS A 215 -9.43 -6.27 -13.86
CA LYS A 215 -10.52 -5.82 -14.71
C LYS A 215 -11.77 -5.57 -13.85
N ARG A 216 -12.29 -4.34 -13.88
CA ARG A 216 -13.47 -3.89 -13.10
C ARG A 216 -13.31 -3.89 -11.57
N PHE A 217 -12.10 -3.96 -11.02
CA PHE A 217 -11.91 -3.86 -9.56
C PHE A 217 -12.38 -2.51 -8.99
N GLY A 218 -13.51 -2.50 -8.27
CA GLY A 218 -14.05 -1.30 -7.61
C GLY A 218 -13.64 -1.13 -6.15
N GLY A 219 -12.85 -2.07 -5.61
CA GLY A 219 -12.40 -2.07 -4.22
C GLY A 219 -11.34 -1.01 -3.93
N HIS A 220 -10.89 -0.97 -2.68
CA HIS A 220 -9.80 -0.09 -2.26
C HIS A 220 -8.44 -0.66 -2.69
N ILE A 221 -7.50 0.22 -3.03
CA ILE A 221 -6.09 -0.11 -3.26
C ILE A 221 -5.27 0.60 -2.19
N LEU A 222 -4.39 -0.13 -1.51
CA LEU A 222 -3.47 0.39 -0.49
C LEU A 222 -2.15 0.79 -1.14
N PHE A 223 -1.71 2.01 -0.90
CA PHE A 223 -0.45 2.56 -1.40
C PHE A 223 0.57 2.71 -0.27
N ILE A 224 1.77 2.19 -0.48
CA ILE A 224 2.92 2.24 0.43
C ILE A 224 4.20 2.55 -0.34
N GLU A 225 5.24 3.01 0.35
CA GLU A 225 6.53 3.38 -0.22
C GLU A 225 7.67 2.53 0.39
N GLU A 226 8.84 2.51 -0.26
CA GLU A 226 9.99 1.71 0.17
C GLU A 226 10.58 2.11 1.54
N ASP A 227 10.34 3.33 2.01
CA ASP A 227 10.67 3.84 3.36
C ASP A 227 9.54 3.69 4.39
N HIS A 228 8.53 2.87 4.08
CA HIS A 228 7.52 2.47 5.06
C HIS A 228 7.90 1.18 5.78
N PHE A 229 7.65 1.14 7.08
CA PHE A 229 7.59 -0.08 7.86
C PHE A 229 6.13 -0.44 8.11
N ILE A 230 5.75 -1.67 7.77
CA ILE A 230 4.37 -2.15 7.87
C ILE A 230 4.24 -3.07 9.09
N TYR A 231 3.32 -2.72 10.00
CA TYR A 231 3.10 -3.51 11.22
C TYR A 231 2.31 -4.78 10.92
N PRO A 232 2.46 -5.84 11.74
CA PRO A 232 1.81 -7.11 11.44
C PRO A 232 0.27 -7.03 11.33
N ASN A 233 -0.36 -6.10 12.05
CA ASN A 233 -1.80 -5.86 12.01
C ASN A 233 -2.31 -5.08 10.77
N ALA A 234 -1.41 -4.52 9.95
CA ALA A 234 -1.77 -3.51 8.95
C ALA A 234 -2.83 -3.97 7.96
N TYR A 235 -2.67 -5.18 7.41
CA TYR A 235 -3.59 -5.68 6.38
C TYR A 235 -4.99 -5.93 6.94
N ARG A 236 -5.10 -6.51 8.14
CA ARG A 236 -6.41 -6.71 8.79
C ARG A 236 -7.06 -5.39 9.19
N ASN A 237 -6.27 -4.46 9.71
CA ASN A 237 -6.79 -3.14 10.07
C ASN A 237 -7.29 -2.38 8.83
N ILE A 238 -6.60 -2.40 7.69
CA ILE A 238 -7.08 -1.72 6.48
C ILE A 238 -8.34 -2.38 5.91
N GLN A 239 -8.46 -3.71 5.97
CA GLN A 239 -9.70 -4.42 5.60
C GLN A 239 -10.88 -3.96 6.48
N LEU A 240 -10.69 -3.92 7.80
CA LEU A 240 -11.70 -3.43 8.74
C LEU A 240 -12.06 -1.96 8.48
N LEU A 241 -11.07 -1.07 8.29
CA LEU A 241 -11.29 0.35 8.03
C LEU A 241 -12.08 0.57 6.73
N THR A 242 -11.71 -0.10 5.64
CA THR A 242 -12.41 0.04 4.34
C THR A 242 -13.85 -0.45 4.42
N ALA A 243 -14.11 -1.55 5.15
CA ALA A 243 -15.46 -2.06 5.38
C ALA A 243 -16.31 -1.11 6.26
N MET A 244 -15.69 -0.46 7.25
CA MET A 244 -16.37 0.47 8.16
C MET A 244 -16.61 1.85 7.55
N LYS A 245 -15.72 2.31 6.66
CA LYS A 245 -15.71 3.69 6.13
C LYS A 245 -17.09 4.16 5.67
N PRO A 246 -17.87 3.43 4.84
CA PRO A 246 -19.16 3.91 4.34
C PRO A 246 -20.18 4.20 5.44
N ARG A 247 -20.13 3.47 6.57
CA ARG A 247 -21.08 3.59 7.68
C ARG A 247 -20.59 4.53 8.78
N LYS A 248 -19.29 4.51 9.07
CA LYS A 248 -18.68 5.23 10.20
C LYS A 248 -18.15 6.61 9.82
N CYS A 249 -17.72 6.80 8.58
CA CYS A 249 -17.24 8.09 8.05
C CYS A 249 -17.61 8.21 6.55
N PRO A 250 -18.91 8.39 6.23
CA PRO A 250 -19.36 8.55 4.85
C PRO A 250 -18.67 9.73 4.13
N GLU A 251 -18.26 10.75 4.87
CA GLU A 251 -17.51 11.92 4.40
C GLU A 251 -16.01 11.66 4.16
N CYS A 252 -15.45 10.55 4.67
CA CYS A 252 -14.06 10.22 4.44
C CYS A 252 -13.82 9.78 3.00
N TYR A 253 -12.79 10.32 2.36
CA TYR A 253 -12.36 9.95 1.00
C TYR A 253 -11.43 8.75 0.99
N ALA A 254 -10.69 8.52 2.07
CA ALA A 254 -9.71 7.45 2.16
C ALA A 254 -9.77 6.76 3.52
N VAL A 255 -8.94 5.74 3.67
CA VAL A 255 -8.51 5.19 4.95
C VAL A 255 -6.99 5.25 5.04
N ASN A 256 -6.42 5.40 6.24
CA ASN A 256 -4.97 5.44 6.44
C ASN A 256 -4.53 4.44 7.52
N LEU A 257 -3.34 3.87 7.32
CA LEU A 257 -2.67 3.02 8.30
C LEU A 257 -1.99 3.82 9.41
N ALA A 258 -1.74 5.12 9.24
CA ALA A 258 -1.01 5.92 10.20
C ALA A 258 -1.65 7.30 10.43
N PRO A 259 -1.34 7.97 11.55
CA PRO A 259 -1.70 9.37 11.75
C PRO A 259 -1.11 10.29 10.69
N SER A 260 -1.81 11.40 10.44
CA SER A 260 -1.35 12.48 9.54
C SER A 260 -0.05 13.13 10.02
N ASP A 261 0.14 13.22 11.33
CA ASP A 261 1.44 13.47 11.94
C ASP A 261 2.27 12.19 11.92
N VAL A 262 3.22 12.14 10.99
CA VAL A 262 4.11 10.98 10.75
C VAL A 262 4.95 10.60 11.98
N THR A 263 5.11 11.49 12.95
CA THR A 263 5.86 11.23 14.19
C THR A 263 5.00 10.57 15.27
N SER A 264 3.69 10.65 15.16
CA SER A 264 2.75 10.14 16.15
C SER A 264 2.63 8.61 16.12
N LYS A 265 2.59 7.99 17.31
CA LYS A 265 2.20 6.57 17.46
C LYS A 265 0.67 6.38 17.39
N GLY A 266 -0.11 7.45 17.48
CA GLY A 266 -1.55 7.45 17.65
C GLY A 266 -1.97 7.57 19.12
N GLU A 267 -3.25 7.85 19.35
CA GLU A 267 -3.85 8.14 20.65
C GLU A 267 -4.02 6.90 21.53
N GLY A 268 -4.11 5.71 20.94
CA GLY A 268 -4.17 4.44 21.68
C GLY A 268 -5.48 4.15 22.43
N GLY A 269 -6.57 4.88 22.16
CA GLY A 269 -7.88 4.68 22.79
C GLY A 269 -8.82 3.73 22.03
N GLU A 270 -10.02 3.48 22.58
CA GLU A 270 -11.06 2.66 21.94
C GLU A 270 -11.98 3.50 21.03
N PHE A 271 -11.40 4.13 20.01
CA PHE A 271 -12.11 4.94 19.02
C PHE A 271 -11.39 4.89 17.68
N LEU A 272 -12.12 5.16 16.59
CA LEU A 272 -11.54 5.46 15.28
C LEU A 272 -11.33 6.96 15.15
N VAL A 273 -10.47 7.38 14.23
CA VAL A 273 -10.18 8.80 13.99
C VAL A 273 -10.48 9.17 12.55
N ALA A 274 -11.24 10.25 12.36
CA ALA A 274 -11.39 10.94 11.09
C ALA A 274 -10.53 12.20 11.10
N GLU A 275 -9.52 12.23 10.24
CA GLU A 275 -8.56 13.32 10.19
C GLU A 275 -8.03 13.62 8.78
N LYS A 276 -7.10 14.57 8.66
CA LYS A 276 -6.43 14.90 7.39
C LYS A 276 -5.81 13.64 6.78
N VAL A 277 -6.04 13.42 5.48
CA VAL A 277 -5.36 12.36 4.71
C VAL A 277 -3.84 12.51 4.83
N GLY A 278 -3.20 11.48 5.41
CA GLY A 278 -1.75 11.37 5.53
C GLY A 278 -1.09 10.69 4.32
N ASN A 279 0.23 10.78 4.25
CA ASN A 279 1.04 10.19 3.17
C ASN A 279 1.51 8.75 3.44
N ILE A 280 1.30 8.22 4.65
CA ILE A 280 1.71 6.86 5.03
C ILE A 280 0.52 5.91 4.95
N GLY A 281 0.62 4.92 4.06
CA GLY A 281 -0.28 3.76 4.01
C GLY A 281 -1.74 4.15 3.77
N TYR A 282 -2.02 4.89 2.70
CA TYR A 282 -3.36 5.36 2.35
C TYR A 282 -4.05 4.40 1.38
N ALA A 283 -5.35 4.23 1.52
CA ALA A 283 -6.15 3.45 0.59
C ALA A 283 -7.45 4.14 0.21
N PHE A 284 -7.80 4.06 -1.07
CA PHE A 284 -9.04 4.60 -1.62
C PHE A 284 -9.52 3.74 -2.79
N ASN A 285 -10.80 3.89 -3.16
CA ASN A 285 -11.44 3.13 -4.22
C ASN A 285 -11.40 3.86 -5.58
N ARG A 286 -11.91 3.20 -6.63
CA ARG A 286 -11.95 3.76 -7.99
C ARG A 286 -12.71 5.10 -8.08
N THR A 287 -13.76 5.30 -7.29
CA THR A 287 -14.53 6.55 -7.31
C THR A 287 -13.69 7.73 -6.85
N VAL A 288 -12.92 7.54 -5.77
CA VAL A 288 -12.02 8.58 -5.24
C VAL A 288 -10.85 8.79 -6.20
N TRP A 289 -10.30 7.70 -6.76
CA TRP A 289 -9.29 7.78 -7.80
C TRP A 289 -9.73 8.66 -8.98
N ARG A 290 -10.93 8.47 -9.52
CA ARG A 290 -11.46 9.31 -10.62
C ARG A 290 -11.52 10.79 -10.24
N LYS A 291 -11.86 11.12 -8.99
CA LYS A 291 -11.83 12.51 -8.50
C LYS A 291 -10.40 13.08 -8.46
N ILE A 292 -9.42 12.28 -8.03
CA ILE A 292 -8.00 12.67 -8.03
C ILE A 292 -7.51 12.85 -9.47
N HIS A 293 -7.82 11.89 -10.34
CA HIS A 293 -7.39 11.85 -11.73
C HIS A 293 -7.98 13.01 -12.55
N ALA A 294 -9.22 13.41 -12.28
CA ALA A 294 -9.83 14.61 -12.87
C ALA A 294 -9.08 15.91 -12.56
N LYS A 295 -8.11 15.89 -11.63
CA LYS A 295 -7.23 17.00 -11.26
C LYS A 295 -5.80 16.82 -11.75
N ALA A 296 -5.57 15.96 -12.74
CA ALA A 296 -4.25 15.69 -13.28
C ALA A 296 -3.53 16.94 -13.78
N ARG A 297 -4.22 17.86 -14.45
CA ARG A 297 -3.63 19.10 -14.94
C ARG A 297 -3.13 19.99 -13.81
N GLU A 298 -3.94 20.21 -12.78
CA GLU A 298 -3.57 21.01 -11.61
C GLU A 298 -2.45 20.34 -10.80
N PHE A 299 -2.46 19.01 -10.70
CA PHE A 299 -1.40 18.26 -10.03
C PHE A 299 -0.07 18.35 -10.78
N CYS A 300 -0.07 18.06 -12.09
CA CYS A 300 1.15 18.03 -12.90
C CYS A 300 1.75 19.43 -13.12
N SER A 301 0.96 20.49 -13.06
CA SER A 301 1.45 21.87 -13.27
C SER A 301 1.93 22.59 -12.01
N PHE A 302 1.58 22.10 -10.81
CA PHE A 302 1.99 22.72 -9.56
C PHE A 302 3.50 22.54 -9.32
N ASP A 303 4.22 23.62 -9.03
CA ASP A 303 5.68 23.60 -8.86
C ASP A 303 6.10 23.15 -7.45
N ASP A 304 5.84 21.88 -7.19
CA ASP A 304 6.36 21.16 -6.03
C ASP A 304 6.56 19.73 -6.46
N TYR A 305 7.73 19.16 -6.24
CA TYR A 305 7.92 17.76 -6.61
C TYR A 305 7.20 16.81 -5.65
N ASN A 306 6.89 17.22 -4.41
CA ASN A 306 6.27 16.36 -3.41
C ASN A 306 4.79 16.15 -3.76
N TRP A 307 4.43 14.88 -3.93
CA TRP A 307 3.08 14.53 -4.38
C TRP A 307 2.02 14.83 -3.32
N ASP A 308 2.32 14.55 -2.06
CA ASP A 308 1.43 14.74 -0.91
C ASP A 308 1.16 16.22 -0.64
N ILE A 309 2.20 17.05 -0.74
CA ILE A 309 2.08 18.52 -0.71
C ILE A 309 1.17 18.99 -1.84
N THR A 310 1.40 18.49 -3.05
CA THR A 310 0.59 18.86 -4.21
C THR A 310 -0.85 18.43 -4.06
N MET A 311 -1.12 17.21 -3.57
CA MET A 311 -2.48 16.75 -3.28
C MET A 311 -3.21 17.72 -2.35
N TRP A 312 -2.55 18.18 -1.29
CA TRP A 312 -3.13 19.15 -0.35
C TRP A 312 -3.23 20.58 -0.88
N ALA A 313 -2.36 20.97 -1.81
CA ALA A 313 -2.36 22.30 -2.40
C ALA A 313 -3.39 22.45 -3.53
N THR A 314 -3.57 21.43 -4.37
CA THR A 314 -4.33 21.56 -5.62
C THR A 314 -5.47 20.56 -5.80
N VAL A 315 -5.38 19.35 -5.24
CA VAL A 315 -6.37 18.28 -5.49
C VAL A 315 -7.45 18.25 -4.41
N TYR A 316 -7.10 17.96 -3.16
CA TYR A 316 -8.05 17.83 -2.05
C TYR A 316 -8.91 19.06 -1.81
N PRO A 317 -8.42 20.32 -1.94
CA PRO A 317 -9.28 21.49 -1.84
C PRO A 317 -10.47 21.48 -2.81
N SER A 318 -10.37 20.79 -3.95
CA SER A 318 -11.45 20.67 -4.93
C SER A 318 -12.54 19.64 -4.57
N PHE A 319 -12.31 18.80 -3.55
CA PHE A 319 -13.26 17.76 -3.13
C PHE A 319 -14.35 18.31 -2.19
N GLY A 320 -14.27 19.58 -1.83
CA GLY A 320 -15.04 20.16 -0.73
C GLY A 320 -14.34 19.95 0.61
N THR A 321 -14.41 20.96 1.48
CA THR A 321 -13.77 20.91 2.80
C THR A 321 -14.78 20.47 3.87
N PRO A 322 -14.38 19.61 4.82
CA PRO A 322 -13.05 19.01 5.02
C PRO A 322 -12.83 17.70 4.22
N VAL A 323 -11.57 17.41 3.84
CA VAL A 323 -11.18 16.13 3.26
C VAL A 323 -10.60 15.23 4.34
N TYR A 324 -11.34 14.17 4.70
CA TYR A 324 -10.95 13.24 5.75
C TYR A 324 -10.51 11.87 5.25
N THR A 325 -9.69 11.22 6.07
CA THR A 325 -9.38 9.79 6.06
C THR A 325 -9.84 9.16 7.36
N LEU A 326 -10.29 7.90 7.32
CA LEU A 326 -10.59 7.12 8.52
C LEU A 326 -9.39 6.23 8.86
N ARG A 327 -8.96 6.27 10.13
CA ARG A 327 -7.87 5.42 10.62
C ARG A 327 -8.16 4.85 12.00
N GLY A 328 -7.34 3.87 12.39
CA GLY A 328 -7.28 3.40 13.77
C GLY A 328 -6.62 4.42 14.72
N PRO A 329 -6.75 4.21 16.04
CA PRO A 329 -6.15 5.06 17.07
C PRO A 329 -4.66 4.77 17.28
N ARG A 330 -4.11 3.72 16.66
CA ARG A 330 -2.68 3.39 16.66
C ARG A 330 -2.20 3.27 15.22
N ARG A 331 -0.96 3.67 14.97
CA ARG A 331 -0.34 3.47 13.66
C ARG A 331 -0.15 1.97 13.39
N SER A 332 -0.43 1.58 12.15
CA SER A 332 -0.19 0.25 11.56
C SER A 332 0.86 0.33 10.43
N ALA A 333 1.39 1.52 10.17
CA ALA A 333 2.55 1.76 9.33
C ALA A 333 3.36 2.93 9.90
N ALA A 334 4.65 3.01 9.59
CA ALA A 334 5.50 4.13 10.00
C ALA A 334 6.50 4.47 8.89
N HIS A 335 6.80 5.76 8.74
CA HIS A 335 7.88 6.21 7.87
C HIS A 335 9.20 6.16 8.63
N PHE A 336 10.25 5.61 8.01
CA PHE A 336 11.58 5.55 8.61
C PHE A 336 12.67 6.15 7.75
N GLY A 337 12.35 6.59 6.54
CA GLY A 337 13.30 7.22 5.67
C GLY A 337 13.88 8.46 6.33
N LYS A 338 15.20 8.47 6.50
CA LYS A 338 15.94 9.66 6.94
C LYS A 338 16.55 10.40 5.76
N CYS A 339 16.83 9.67 4.69
CA CYS A 339 17.44 10.14 3.45
C CYS A 339 16.43 10.02 2.30
N GLY A 340 16.14 11.15 1.64
CA GLY A 340 15.29 11.21 0.45
C GLY A 340 15.86 12.18 -0.59
N LEU A 341 15.15 12.34 -1.72
CA LEU A 341 15.59 13.20 -2.85
C LEU A 341 16.01 14.63 -2.42
N HIS A 342 15.41 15.14 -1.34
CA HIS A 342 15.65 16.48 -0.76
C HIS A 342 17.07 16.72 -0.24
N GLN A 343 17.78 15.69 0.19
CA GLN A 343 19.04 15.86 0.92
C GLN A 343 20.29 15.77 0.02
N GLY A 344 20.12 15.44 -1.26
CA GLY A 344 21.23 15.13 -2.19
C GLY A 344 21.77 16.28 -3.02
N GLN A 345 21.22 17.51 -2.95
CA GLN A 345 21.58 18.59 -3.89
C GLN A 345 22.45 19.72 -3.32
N GLY A 346 22.79 19.73 -2.02
CA GLY A 346 23.42 20.90 -1.40
C GLY A 346 24.58 20.67 -0.44
N SER A 347 24.91 19.44 -0.05
CA SER A 347 26.03 19.19 0.87
C SER A 347 26.86 18.00 0.42
N SER A 348 28.18 18.10 0.61
CA SER A 348 29.18 17.09 0.28
C SER A 348 29.09 15.79 1.11
N SER A 349 28.02 15.60 1.89
CA SER A 349 27.74 14.37 2.62
C SER A 349 26.70 13.54 1.87
N VAL A 350 27.14 12.43 1.29
CA VAL A 350 26.27 11.31 0.92
C VAL A 350 25.44 10.95 2.15
N CYS A 351 24.11 11.02 2.07
CA CYS A 351 23.24 10.60 3.16
C CYS A 351 23.32 9.07 3.25
N ILE A 352 24.06 8.57 4.24
CA ILE A 352 24.19 7.14 4.54
C ILE A 352 23.23 6.84 5.69
N ASP A 353 22.12 6.17 5.39
CA ASP A 353 21.22 5.59 6.37
C ASP A 353 21.12 4.09 6.09
N ASP A 354 21.73 3.27 6.95
CA ASP A 354 21.88 1.83 6.77
C ASP A 354 20.56 1.02 6.82
N GLY A 355 19.40 1.70 6.77
CA GLY A 355 18.08 1.09 6.94
C GLY A 355 17.87 0.49 8.34
N ASN A 356 18.74 0.79 9.31
CA ASN A 356 18.68 0.28 10.68
C ASN A 356 17.61 1.04 11.51
N ALA A 357 16.35 0.89 11.13
CA ALA A 357 15.23 1.36 11.92
C ALA A 357 14.80 0.28 12.92
N LYS A 358 14.97 0.55 14.21
CA LYS A 358 14.42 -0.30 15.27
C LYS A 358 12.99 0.13 15.54
N PHE A 359 12.03 -0.75 15.23
CA PHE A 359 10.62 -0.53 15.55
C PHE A 359 10.25 -1.38 16.75
N GLU A 360 9.69 -0.72 17.76
CA GLU A 360 8.99 -1.39 18.85
C GLU A 360 7.64 -1.87 18.32
N ILE A 361 7.41 -3.18 18.38
CA ILE A 361 6.13 -3.81 18.03
C ILE A 361 5.51 -4.31 19.34
N ASP A 362 4.49 -3.62 19.82
CA ASP A 362 3.74 -4.06 20.99
C ASP A 362 2.90 -5.30 20.64
N GLU A 363 2.57 -6.15 21.61
CA GLU A 363 1.74 -7.35 21.36
C GLU A 363 0.39 -7.02 20.70
N ILE A 364 -0.18 -5.86 21.04
CA ILE A 364 -1.43 -5.37 20.46
C ILE A 364 -1.30 -4.99 18.97
N ASP A 365 -0.09 -4.72 18.47
CA ASP A 365 0.14 -4.34 17.07
C ASP A 365 0.45 -5.57 16.19
N LYS A 366 0.48 -6.77 16.77
CA LYS A 366 0.73 -8.03 16.04
C LYS A 366 -0.52 -8.60 15.36
N VAL A 367 -1.70 -8.16 15.77
CA VAL A 367 -3.01 -8.63 15.30
C VAL A 367 -3.94 -7.45 15.11
N ALA A 368 -5.04 -7.66 14.38
CA ALA A 368 -6.08 -6.64 14.21
C ALA A 368 -6.50 -6.05 15.57
N ASN A 369 -6.45 -4.72 15.69
CA ASN A 369 -6.62 -4.02 16.97
C ASN A 369 -7.60 -2.85 16.90
N ILE A 370 -8.56 -2.94 15.99
CA ILE A 370 -9.68 -2.02 15.86
C ILE A 370 -11.00 -2.81 15.84
N LYS A 371 -12.09 -2.19 16.30
CA LYS A 371 -13.40 -2.84 16.41
C LYS A 371 -14.50 -2.06 15.67
N TYR A 372 -15.54 -2.76 15.23
CA TYR A 372 -16.67 -2.19 14.48
C TYR A 372 -17.57 -1.26 15.30
N ASP A 373 -17.67 -1.48 16.60
CA ASP A 373 -18.54 -0.74 17.52
C ASP A 373 -17.93 0.59 17.97
N TRP A 374 -16.62 0.78 17.80
CA TRP A 374 -15.91 1.99 18.22
C TRP A 374 -16.48 3.28 17.60
N PRO A 375 -16.61 4.37 18.40
CA PRO A 375 -17.04 5.67 17.90
C PRO A 375 -15.95 6.31 17.04
N VAL A 376 -16.32 7.31 16.22
CA VAL A 376 -15.35 8.09 15.42
C VAL A 376 -15.12 9.45 16.08
N GLN A 377 -13.86 9.76 16.35
CA GLN A 377 -13.42 11.08 16.76
C GLN A 377 -12.98 11.89 15.55
N VAL A 378 -13.61 13.05 15.32
CA VAL A 378 -13.33 13.91 14.16
C VAL A 378 -12.43 15.07 14.56
N TYR A 379 -11.28 15.20 13.91
CA TYR A 379 -10.37 16.33 14.11
C TYR A 379 -10.64 17.42 13.09
N LYS A 380 -11.45 18.41 13.48
CA LYS A 380 -11.99 19.42 12.54
C LYS A 380 -11.00 20.50 12.09
N LYS A 381 -10.07 20.92 12.95
CA LYS A 381 -9.14 22.02 12.67
C LYS A 381 -7.74 21.46 12.45
N GLN A 382 -7.43 21.11 11.20
CA GLN A 382 -6.12 20.62 10.82
C GLN A 382 -5.52 21.53 9.75
N GLY A 383 -4.23 21.83 9.89
CA GLY A 383 -3.53 22.75 9.01
C GLY A 383 -3.55 22.28 7.56
N GLY A 384 -3.76 23.21 6.64
CA GLY A 384 -3.58 23.05 5.21
C GLY A 384 -2.66 24.13 4.66
N TYR A 385 -2.34 24.04 3.37
CA TYR A 385 -1.64 25.12 2.70
C TYR A 385 -2.57 26.32 2.51
N GLN A 386 -2.06 27.52 2.80
CA GLN A 386 -2.83 28.75 2.69
C GLN A 386 -3.10 29.09 1.21
N ALA A 387 -4.18 29.86 0.97
CA ALA A 387 -4.44 30.40 -0.36
C ALA A 387 -3.21 31.19 -0.85
N GLY A 388 -2.74 30.87 -2.05
CA GLY A 388 -1.55 31.49 -2.65
C GLY A 388 -0.22 30.77 -2.38
N PHE A 389 -0.22 29.63 -1.66
CA PHE A 389 0.96 28.75 -1.61
C PHE A 389 1.33 28.27 -3.02
N ARG A 390 2.61 28.41 -3.40
CA ARG A 390 3.10 28.14 -4.77
C ARG A 390 3.97 26.88 -4.89
N GLY A 391 4.09 26.10 -3.81
CA GLY A 391 5.01 24.97 -3.76
C GLY A 391 6.42 25.40 -3.37
N TRP A 392 7.27 24.40 -3.10
CA TRP A 392 8.69 24.58 -2.76
C TRP A 392 9.62 24.48 -3.98
N GLY A 393 9.07 24.31 -5.19
CA GLY A 393 9.84 24.16 -6.41
C GLY A 393 10.25 22.71 -6.68
N GLY A 394 11.19 22.55 -7.62
CA GLY A 394 11.70 21.25 -8.03
C GLY A 394 10.82 20.54 -9.08
N TRP A 395 9.73 21.14 -9.53
CA TRP A 395 8.83 20.59 -10.57
C TRP A 395 8.53 21.65 -11.65
N GLY A 396 9.52 22.49 -11.92
CA GLY A 396 9.45 23.62 -12.85
C GLY A 396 9.78 23.25 -14.29
N ASP A 397 10.38 22.09 -14.53
CA ASP A 397 10.76 21.64 -15.88
C ASP A 397 9.51 21.22 -16.66
N GLU A 398 9.27 21.86 -17.81
CA GLU A 398 8.08 21.59 -18.62
C GLU A 398 8.02 20.13 -19.10
N ARG A 399 9.18 19.48 -19.28
CA ARG A 399 9.23 18.07 -19.70
C ARG A 399 8.68 17.13 -18.63
N ASP A 400 8.92 17.45 -17.36
CA ASP A 400 8.39 16.66 -16.23
C ASP A 400 6.85 16.80 -16.17
N ARG A 401 6.35 18.02 -16.39
CA ARG A 401 4.91 18.32 -16.41
C ARG A 401 4.19 17.66 -17.58
N GLU A 402 4.77 17.74 -18.78
CA GLU A 402 4.25 17.11 -19.99
C GLU A 402 4.26 15.58 -19.88
N LEU A 403 5.31 14.99 -19.28
CA LEU A 403 5.39 13.55 -19.06
C LEU A 403 4.33 13.08 -18.06
N CYS A 404 4.18 13.77 -16.94
CA CYS A 404 3.13 13.52 -15.94
C CYS A 404 1.73 13.57 -16.59
N LEU A 405 1.45 14.60 -17.38
CA LEU A 405 0.20 14.71 -18.13
C LEU A 405 0.06 13.59 -19.16
N SER A 406 1.11 13.25 -19.90
CA SER A 406 1.07 12.16 -20.88
C SER A 406 0.69 10.83 -20.24
N PHE A 407 1.21 10.53 -19.04
CA PHE A 407 0.79 9.36 -18.27
C PHE A 407 -0.67 9.43 -17.83
N ALA A 408 -1.14 10.58 -17.35
CA ALA A 408 -2.55 10.74 -16.97
C ALA A 408 -3.50 10.51 -18.16
N TYR A 409 -3.11 10.89 -19.37
CA TYR A 409 -3.95 10.78 -20.57
C TYR A 409 -3.82 9.44 -21.31
N MET A 410 -2.68 8.75 -21.22
CA MET A 410 -2.43 7.51 -21.96
C MET A 410 -3.51 6.45 -21.72
N TYR A 411 -4.08 6.41 -20.52
CA TYR A 411 -5.05 5.39 -20.11
C TYR A 411 -6.52 5.76 -20.33
N HIS A 412 -6.82 6.95 -20.88
CA HIS A 412 -8.20 7.36 -21.25
C HIS A 412 -8.49 7.28 -22.75
N VAL A 413 -7.48 7.42 -23.61
CA VAL A 413 -7.67 7.64 -25.06
C VAL A 413 -8.11 6.37 -25.82
N GLN A 414 -8.07 5.17 -25.23
CA GLN A 414 -8.43 3.93 -25.93
C GLN A 414 -9.84 3.40 -25.66
N GLY A 415 -10.65 4.07 -24.83
CA GLY A 415 -12.08 3.74 -24.65
C GLY A 415 -13.00 4.29 -25.75
N ALA A 416 -12.54 5.25 -26.56
CA ALA A 416 -13.38 5.95 -27.54
C ALA A 416 -13.19 5.48 -28.99
N SER A 417 -12.24 4.59 -29.28
CA SER A 417 -11.89 4.16 -30.65
C SER A 417 -12.21 2.70 -30.97
N SER A 418 -13.01 2.02 -30.14
CA SER A 418 -13.51 0.67 -30.39
C SER A 418 -15.03 0.57 -30.25
N GLY A 419 -15.73 1.49 -30.92
CA GLY A 419 -17.16 1.39 -31.23
C GLY A 419 -17.38 0.97 -32.67
#